data_AF-A0A3P7N5I3-F1
#
_entry.id   AF-A0A3P7N5I3-F1
#
_cell.length_a   1.000
_cell.length_b   1.000
_cell.length_c   1.000
_cell.angle_alpha   90.00
_cell.angle_beta   90.00
_cell.angle_gamma   90.00
#
_symmetry.space_group_name_H-M   'P 1'
#
loop_
_entity.id
_entity.type
_entity.pdbx_description
1 polymer ?
#
loop_
_entity_poly.entity_id
_entity_poly.type
_entity_poly.pdbx_seq_one_letter_code
_entity_poly.pdbx_strand_id
1 'polypeptide(L)'
;MNGLILHEVGHAYQAEFGVLHRNITVPADYYLWKLFIEGVAMVFEQETVGKTDYYHQDKNGWKTWCEENLHFIATSFEADRHIMTKESQRYFGDLVHFDGYPDTGYYLGTRFVRFLMNTSGFDEIIHFDVETVNTYFQKYLSE
;
A
#
# COMPACT_ATOMS: atom_id res chain seq x y z
N MET A 1 -19.23 3.11 -1.26
CA MET A 1 -19.65 1.71 -1.01
C MET A 1 -19.09 0.77 -2.06
N ASN A 2 -19.18 1.08 -3.36
CA ASN A 2 -18.61 0.22 -4.40
C ASN A 2 -17.08 0.08 -4.33
N GLY A 3 -16.34 1.16 -4.04
CA GLY A 3 -14.87 1.12 -3.93
C GLY A 3 -14.36 0.13 -2.88
N LEU A 4 -14.85 0.24 -1.64
CA LEU A 4 -14.48 -0.69 -0.56
C LEU A 4 -14.79 -2.16 -0.89
N ILE A 5 -15.92 -2.44 -1.56
CA ILE A 5 -16.22 -3.83 -1.98
C ILE A 5 -15.18 -4.32 -2.98
N LEU A 6 -14.81 -3.50 -3.96
CA LEU A 6 -13.80 -3.85 -4.95
C LEU A 6 -12.41 -4.01 -4.34
N HIS A 7 -12.08 -3.21 -3.32
CA HIS A 7 -10.86 -3.37 -2.52
C HIS A 7 -10.77 -4.77 -1.90
N GLU A 8 -11.81 -5.20 -1.18
CA GLU A 8 -11.84 -6.54 -0.57
C GLU A 8 -11.83 -7.67 -1.62
N VAL A 9 -12.44 -7.43 -2.79
CA VAL A 9 -12.33 -8.36 -3.94
C VAL A 9 -10.90 -8.42 -4.46
N GLY A 10 -10.15 -7.31 -4.43
CA GLY A 10 -8.73 -7.28 -4.77
C GLY A 10 -7.88 -8.16 -3.85
N HIS A 11 -8.13 -8.13 -2.54
CA HIS A 11 -7.51 -9.06 -1.59
C HIS A 11 -7.87 -10.52 -1.92
N ALA A 12 -9.15 -10.80 -2.18
CA ALA A 12 -9.60 -12.15 -2.56
C ALA A 12 -8.94 -12.62 -3.88
N TYR A 13 -8.79 -11.73 -4.86
CA TYR A 13 -8.11 -12.01 -6.12
C TYR A 13 -6.63 -12.36 -5.89
N GLN A 14 -5.91 -11.56 -5.09
CA GLN A 14 -4.53 -11.86 -4.74
C GLN A 14 -4.39 -13.16 -3.94
N ALA A 15 -5.35 -13.49 -3.07
CA ALA A 15 -5.34 -14.75 -2.33
C ALA A 15 -5.51 -15.98 -3.24
N GLU A 16 -6.32 -15.87 -4.29
CA GLU A 16 -6.59 -16.96 -5.23
C GLU A 16 -5.49 -17.12 -6.28
N PHE A 17 -5.02 -16.01 -6.84
CA PHE A 17 -4.15 -16.00 -8.03
C PHE A 17 -2.71 -15.55 -7.75
N GLY A 18 -2.36 -15.27 -6.50
CA GLY A 18 -1.03 -14.79 -6.13
C GLY A 18 -0.66 -15.20 -4.71
N VAL A 19 0.04 -14.32 -4.01
CA VAL A 19 0.41 -14.52 -2.61
C VAL A 19 -0.13 -13.37 -1.77
N LEU A 20 -1.13 -13.66 -0.94
CA LEU A 20 -1.66 -12.71 0.07
C LEU A 20 -1.07 -12.98 1.46
N HIS A 21 -1.07 -14.25 1.88
CA HIS A 21 -0.68 -14.64 3.23
C HIS A 21 0.74 -15.21 3.27
N ARG A 22 1.55 -14.69 4.18
CA ARG A 22 2.90 -15.18 4.49
C ARG A 22 3.10 -15.21 6.00
N ASN A 23 3.84 -16.19 6.49
CA ASN A 23 4.26 -16.21 7.89
C ASN A 23 5.50 -15.32 8.05
N ILE A 24 5.29 -14.05 8.40
CA ILE A 24 6.35 -13.06 8.56
C ILE A 24 6.53 -12.76 10.05
N THR A 25 7.72 -13.03 10.57
CA THR A 25 8.06 -12.83 11.98
C THR A 25 8.86 -11.56 12.25
N VAL A 26 9.46 -10.98 11.21
CA VAL A 26 10.21 -9.72 11.30
C VAL A 26 9.22 -8.55 11.15
N PRO A 27 9.10 -7.65 12.15
CA PRO A 27 8.14 -6.54 12.09
C PRO A 27 8.27 -5.66 10.83
N ALA A 28 9.51 -5.33 10.45
CA ALA A 28 9.79 -4.51 9.28
C ALA A 28 9.26 -5.10 7.98
N ASP A 29 9.38 -6.42 7.84
CA ASP A 29 8.88 -7.17 6.69
C ASP A 29 7.37 -7.31 6.74
N TYR A 30 6.80 -7.47 7.94
CA TYR A 30 5.35 -7.58 8.12
C TYR A 30 4.65 -6.31 7.65
N TYR A 31 5.13 -5.13 8.06
CA TYR A 31 4.52 -3.87 7.67
C TYR A 31 4.77 -3.53 6.20
N LEU A 32 5.94 -3.86 5.67
CA LEU A 32 6.21 -3.71 4.24
C LEU A 32 5.29 -4.61 3.41
N TRP A 33 5.10 -5.86 3.83
CA TRP A 33 4.15 -6.76 3.18
C TRP A 33 2.72 -6.24 3.28
N LYS A 34 2.33 -5.69 4.44
CA LYS A 34 1.04 -5.03 4.60
C LYS A 34 0.88 -3.86 3.63
N LEU A 35 1.87 -2.97 3.54
CA LEU A 35 1.87 -1.86 2.58
C LEU A 35 1.64 -2.36 1.15
N PHE A 36 2.32 -3.43 0.79
CA PHE A 36 2.23 -4.05 -0.54
C PHE A 36 0.84 -4.62 -0.83
N ILE A 37 0.28 -5.46 0.03
CA ILE A 37 -1.04 -6.08 -0.22
C ILE A 37 -2.18 -5.04 -0.23
N GLU A 38 -2.11 -4.01 0.62
CA GLU A 38 -3.09 -2.91 0.59
C GLU A 38 -2.96 -2.11 -0.71
N GLY A 39 -1.73 -1.88 -1.18
CA GLY A 39 -1.46 -1.26 -2.47
C GLY A 39 -2.01 -2.06 -3.66
N VAL A 40 -1.86 -3.39 -3.63
CA VAL A 40 -2.39 -4.30 -4.66
C VAL A 40 -3.91 -4.20 -4.72
N ALA A 41 -4.59 -4.26 -3.57
CA ALA A 41 -6.04 -4.14 -3.49
C ALA A 41 -6.55 -2.78 -3.98
N MET A 42 -5.86 -1.68 -3.64
CA MET A 42 -6.20 -0.34 -4.12
C MET A 42 -6.02 -0.19 -5.64
N VAL A 43 -4.94 -0.73 -6.21
CA VAL A 43 -4.74 -0.71 -7.67
C VAL A 43 -5.80 -1.56 -8.36
N PHE A 44 -6.12 -2.75 -7.83
CA PHE A 44 -7.21 -3.59 -8.36
C PHE A 44 -8.55 -2.84 -8.38
N GLU A 45 -8.88 -2.15 -7.29
CA GLU A 45 -10.06 -1.28 -7.21
C GLU A 45 -10.06 -0.22 -8.31
N GLN A 46 -8.96 0.52 -8.47
CA GLN A 46 -8.83 1.58 -9.46
C GLN A 46 -8.99 1.08 -10.90
N GLU A 47 -8.35 -0.04 -11.23
CA GLU A 47 -8.45 -0.67 -12.56
C GLU A 47 -9.89 -1.14 -12.83
N THR A 48 -10.53 -1.75 -11.84
CA THR A 48 -11.91 -2.24 -11.98
C THR A 48 -12.92 -1.11 -12.13
N VAL A 49 -12.70 0.02 -11.44
CA VAL A 49 -13.51 1.24 -11.60
C VAL A 49 -13.21 1.95 -12.93
N GLY A 50 -12.06 1.67 -13.55
CA GLY A 50 -11.58 2.38 -14.75
C GLY A 50 -11.10 3.80 -14.47
N LYS A 51 -10.63 4.07 -13.24
CA LYS A 51 -10.13 5.38 -12.81
C LYS A 51 -8.86 5.19 -11.97
N THR A 52 -7.71 5.36 -12.61
CA THR A 52 -6.37 5.14 -12.02
C THR A 52 -6.03 6.02 -10.82
N ASP A 53 -6.80 7.09 -10.60
CA ASP A 53 -6.57 8.09 -9.57
C ASP A 53 -7.75 8.21 -8.59
N TYR A 54 -8.57 7.16 -8.55
CA TYR A 54 -9.69 6.99 -7.63
C TYR A 54 -9.21 6.47 -6.27
N TYR A 55 -9.71 7.08 -5.20
CA TYR A 55 -9.51 6.65 -3.82
C TYR A 55 -10.84 6.79 -3.10
N HIS A 56 -11.39 5.70 -2.58
CA HIS A 56 -12.67 5.76 -1.85
C HIS A 56 -12.53 6.47 -0.49
N GLN A 57 -11.30 6.58 0.03
CA GLN A 57 -10.94 7.33 1.25
C GLN A 57 -10.83 8.84 1.03
N ASP A 58 -10.81 9.32 -0.23
CA ASP A 58 -10.59 10.74 -0.51
C ASP A 58 -11.75 11.61 -0.01
N LYS A 59 -11.54 12.20 1.15
CA LYS A 59 -12.44 13.12 1.85
C LYS A 59 -11.62 14.28 2.39
N ASN A 60 -12.17 15.48 2.33
CA ASN A 60 -11.56 16.69 2.90
C ASN A 60 -10.12 16.96 2.42
N GLY A 61 -9.79 16.65 1.17
CA GLY A 61 -8.46 16.90 0.59
C GLY A 61 -7.38 15.89 0.98
N TRP A 62 -7.76 14.76 1.58
CA TRP A 62 -6.86 13.68 1.98
C TRP A 62 -5.89 13.28 0.85
N LYS A 63 -6.41 13.09 -0.36
CA LYS A 63 -5.58 12.67 -1.50
C LYS A 63 -4.55 13.74 -1.88
N THR A 64 -4.99 14.99 -2.00
CA THR A 64 -4.10 16.12 -2.32
C THR A 64 -2.98 16.24 -1.29
N TRP A 65 -3.31 16.12 -0.01
CA TRP A 65 -2.31 16.13 1.05
C TRP A 65 -1.32 14.95 0.91
N CYS A 66 -1.81 13.74 0.65
CA CYS A 66 -0.93 12.58 0.47
C CYS A 66 -0.01 12.75 -0.75
N GLU A 67 -0.50 13.36 -1.83
CA GLU A 67 0.28 13.64 -3.04
C GLU A 67 1.41 14.64 -2.76
N GLU A 68 1.09 15.75 -2.10
CA GLU A 68 2.05 16.79 -1.72
C GLU A 68 3.10 16.29 -0.72
N ASN A 69 2.76 15.27 0.08
CA ASN A 69 3.61 14.74 1.16
C ASN A 69 4.14 13.33 0.88
N LEU A 70 4.05 12.83 -0.36
CA LEU A 70 4.37 11.44 -0.68
C LEU A 70 5.78 11.03 -0.23
N HIS A 71 6.79 11.85 -0.52
CA HIS A 71 8.18 11.57 -0.13
C HIS A 71 8.33 11.53 1.41
N PHE A 72 7.63 12.40 2.13
CA PHE A 72 7.64 12.41 3.60
C PHE A 72 6.96 11.17 4.20
N ILE A 73 5.84 10.74 3.61
CA ILE A 73 5.15 9.50 4.02
C ILE A 73 6.07 8.30 3.79
N ALA A 74 6.68 8.20 2.60
CA ALA A 74 7.50 7.06 2.20
C ALA A 74 8.76 6.90 3.07
N THR A 75 9.51 7.98 3.26
CA THR A 75 10.74 7.97 4.08
C THR A 75 10.45 7.75 5.56
N SER A 76 9.37 8.33 6.08
CA SER A 76 8.94 8.07 7.44
C SER A 76 8.49 6.62 7.63
N PHE A 77 7.76 6.06 6.67
CA PHE A 77 7.33 4.65 6.72
C PHE A 77 8.54 3.71 6.74
N GLU A 78 9.54 3.97 5.91
CA GLU A 78 10.78 3.19 5.91
C GLU A 78 11.49 3.24 7.26
N ALA A 79 11.56 4.41 7.91
CA ALA A 79 12.15 4.52 9.24
C ALA A 79 11.30 3.79 10.30
N ASP A 80 9.98 4.01 10.27
CA ASP A 80 9.05 3.53 11.29
C ASP A 80 8.88 2.01 11.25
N ARG A 81 8.88 1.37 10.07
CA ARG A 81 8.59 -0.07 9.95
C ARG A 81 9.55 -0.96 10.76
N HIS A 82 10.77 -0.48 11.04
CA HIS A 82 11.75 -1.21 11.84
C HIS A 82 11.47 -1.19 13.34
N ILE A 83 10.63 -0.25 13.83
CA ILE A 83 10.41 -0.01 15.26
C ILE A 83 8.93 0.05 15.67
N MET A 84 8.01 0.21 14.72
CA MET A 84 6.59 0.33 15.04
C MET A 84 5.97 -1.01 15.45
N THR A 85 4.98 -0.92 16.33
CA THR A 85 4.16 -2.03 16.79
C THR A 85 2.71 -1.85 16.32
N LYS A 86 1.86 -2.82 16.60
CA LYS A 86 0.43 -2.73 16.27
C LYS A 86 -0.22 -1.48 16.90
N GLU A 87 0.25 -1.09 18.08
CA GLU A 87 -0.24 0.04 18.86
C GLU A 87 0.38 1.38 18.45
N SER A 88 1.60 1.38 17.91
CA SER A 88 2.32 2.62 17.54
C SER A 88 2.32 2.93 16.04
N GLN A 89 1.90 2.00 15.18
CA GLN A 89 1.78 2.25 13.74
C GLN A 89 0.76 3.35 13.45
N ARG A 90 1.03 4.15 12.42
CA ARG A 90 0.25 5.35 12.07
C ARG A 90 -0.25 5.41 10.62
N TYR A 91 -0.21 4.29 9.91
CA TYR A 91 -0.38 4.25 8.45
C TYR A 91 -1.65 3.56 7.99
N PHE A 92 -2.19 2.62 8.77
CA PHE A 92 -3.29 1.76 8.35
C PHE A 92 -4.46 1.80 9.32
N GLY A 93 -5.62 2.28 8.87
CA GLY A 93 -6.89 2.32 9.58
C GLY A 93 -7.27 3.71 10.10
N ASP A 94 -8.58 3.95 10.18
CA ASP A 94 -9.19 5.24 10.57
C ASP A 94 -8.78 5.77 11.96
N LEU A 95 -8.37 4.88 12.88
CA LEU A 95 -8.07 5.26 14.27
C LEU A 95 -6.62 5.74 14.46
N VAL A 96 -5.76 5.55 13.46
CA VAL A 96 -4.37 5.95 13.51
C VAL A 96 -4.10 7.04 12.47
N HIS A 97 -3.19 7.96 12.78
CA HIS A 97 -3.01 9.16 11.97
C HIS A 97 -1.53 9.46 11.78
N PHE A 98 -1.12 9.59 10.52
CA PHE A 98 0.18 10.12 10.14
C PHE A 98 0.03 11.62 9.87
N ASP A 99 0.63 12.45 10.73
CA ASP A 99 0.54 13.91 10.66
C ASP A 99 -0.91 14.46 10.59
N GLY A 100 -1.82 13.79 11.30
CA GLY A 100 -3.24 14.15 11.33
C GLY A 100 -4.10 13.52 10.22
N TYR A 101 -3.51 12.72 9.33
CA TYR A 101 -4.23 12.05 8.23
C TYR A 101 -4.25 10.52 8.42
N PRO A 102 -5.45 9.89 8.38
CA PRO A 102 -5.56 8.43 8.45
C PRO A 102 -5.17 7.78 7.11
N ASP A 103 -5.03 6.46 7.10
CA ASP A 103 -4.91 5.63 5.87
C ASP A 103 -3.81 6.03 4.88
N THR A 104 -2.80 6.78 5.29
CA THR A 104 -1.70 7.23 4.42
C THR A 104 -0.90 6.05 3.85
N GLY A 105 -0.90 4.90 4.52
CA GLY A 105 -0.34 3.65 4.01
C GLY A 105 -1.05 3.13 2.76
N TYR A 106 -2.36 3.36 2.61
CA TYR A 106 -3.09 2.97 1.40
C TYR A 106 -2.65 3.81 0.21
N TYR A 107 -2.46 5.12 0.38
CA TYR A 107 -1.93 5.98 -0.68
C TYR A 107 -0.50 5.58 -1.07
N LEU A 108 0.38 5.45 -0.08
CA LEU A 108 1.77 5.03 -0.31
C LEU A 108 1.84 3.67 -1.01
N GLY A 109 1.10 2.68 -0.54
CA GLY A 109 1.04 1.35 -1.14
C GLY A 109 0.55 1.39 -2.59
N THR A 110 -0.49 2.18 -2.86
CA THR A 110 -1.01 2.37 -4.23
C THR A 110 0.06 2.95 -5.14
N ARG A 111 0.74 4.03 -4.71
CA ARG A 111 1.81 4.66 -5.50
C ARG A 111 2.98 3.72 -5.72
N PHE A 112 3.34 2.94 -4.72
CA PHE A 112 4.39 1.94 -4.84
C PHE A 112 4.03 0.83 -5.83
N VAL A 113 2.81 0.26 -5.79
CA VAL A 113 2.39 -0.76 -6.77
C VAL A 113 2.30 -0.18 -8.17
N ARG A 114 1.83 1.07 -8.34
CA ARG A 114 1.88 1.77 -9.64
C ARG A 114 3.31 1.92 -10.16
N PHE A 115 4.27 2.18 -9.28
CA PHE A 115 5.69 2.18 -9.65
C PHE A 115 6.15 0.80 -10.14
N LEU A 116 5.77 -0.29 -9.48
CA LEU A 116 6.09 -1.66 -9.94
C LEU A 116 5.52 -1.94 -11.34
N MET A 117 4.28 -1.47 -11.60
CA MET A 117 3.60 -1.64 -12.88
C MET A 117 4.29 -0.97 -14.07
N ASN A 118 5.25 -0.06 -13.83
CA ASN A 118 6.06 0.51 -14.91
C ASN A 118 6.98 -0.53 -15.57
N THR A 119 7.28 -1.64 -14.88
CA THR A 119 8.23 -2.66 -15.35
C THR A 119 7.71 -4.09 -15.28
N SER A 120 6.66 -4.36 -14.50
CA SER A 120 6.10 -5.70 -14.28
C SER A 120 4.59 -5.71 -14.54
N GLY A 121 4.05 -6.82 -15.02
CA GLY A 121 2.60 -6.99 -15.16
C GLY A 121 1.90 -7.13 -13.80
N PHE A 122 0.63 -6.76 -13.70
CA PHE A 122 -0.12 -6.92 -12.44
C PHE A 122 -0.16 -8.38 -11.95
N ASP A 123 -0.42 -9.32 -12.85
CA ASP A 123 -0.40 -10.76 -12.54
C ASP A 123 0.98 -11.26 -12.10
N GLU A 124 2.07 -10.60 -12.51
CA GLU A 124 3.41 -10.91 -12.02
C GLU A 124 3.62 -10.34 -10.61
N ILE A 125 3.23 -9.08 -10.40
CA ILE A 125 3.40 -8.36 -9.14
C ILE A 125 2.76 -9.13 -7.98
N ILE A 126 1.54 -9.64 -8.13
CA ILE A 126 0.83 -10.34 -7.06
C ILE A 126 1.53 -11.63 -6.58
N HIS A 127 2.55 -12.12 -7.30
CA HIS A 127 3.36 -13.28 -6.93
C HIS A 127 4.66 -12.93 -6.20
N PHE A 128 5.01 -11.65 -6.06
CA PHE A 128 6.27 -11.24 -5.43
C PHE A 128 6.41 -11.78 -3.99
N ASP A 129 7.65 -12.00 -3.58
CA ASP A 129 8.00 -12.25 -2.18
C ASP A 129 8.45 -10.99 -1.47
N VAL A 130 8.57 -11.07 -0.14
CA VAL A 130 8.89 -9.90 0.68
C VAL A 130 10.30 -9.36 0.40
N GLU A 131 11.24 -10.22 -0.01
CA GLU A 131 12.59 -9.82 -0.39
C GLU A 131 12.59 -9.00 -1.70
N THR A 132 11.82 -9.46 -2.69
CA THR A 132 11.57 -8.76 -3.95
C THR A 132 10.86 -7.43 -3.68
N VAL A 133 9.79 -7.45 -2.90
CA VAL A 133 9.05 -6.25 -2.48
C VAL A 133 9.98 -5.24 -1.81
N ASN A 134 10.84 -5.67 -0.86
CA ASN A 134 11.80 -4.79 -0.19
C ASN A 134 12.81 -4.21 -1.18
N THR A 135 13.34 -5.04 -2.09
CA THR A 135 14.27 -4.59 -3.13
C THR A 135 13.67 -3.49 -4.00
N TYR A 136 12.42 -3.65 -4.43
CA TYR A 136 11.75 -2.61 -5.20
C TYR A 136 11.35 -1.40 -4.36
N PHE A 137 10.99 -1.59 -3.10
CA PHE A 137 10.66 -0.46 -2.22
C PHE A 137 11.87 0.44 -1.98
N GLN A 138 13.07 -0.14 -1.82
CA GLN A 138 14.31 0.66 -1.73
C GLN A 138 14.61 1.43 -3.03
N LYS A 139 14.31 0.85 -4.19
CA LYS A 139 14.40 1.57 -5.48
C LYS A 139 13.39 2.72 -5.55
N TYR A 140 12.15 2.46 -5.14
CA TYR A 140 11.08 3.45 -5.11
C TYR A 140 11.41 4.66 -4.23
N LEU A 141 12.09 4.45 -3.09
CA LEU A 141 12.55 5.54 -2.22
C LEU A 141 13.68 6.39 -2.81
N SER A 142 14.35 5.89 -3.86
CA SER A 142 15.49 6.55 -4.51
C SER A 142 15.11 7.34 -5.78
N GLU A 143 13.84 7.32 -6.17
CA GLU A 143 13.28 8.13 -7.28
C GLU A 143 12.80 9.51 -6.80
#